data_AF-F3FZQ5-F1
#
_entry.id   AF-F3FZQ5-F1
#
_cell.length_a   1.000
_cell.length_b   1.000
_cell.length_c   1.000
_cell.angle_alpha   90.00
_cell.angle_beta   90.00
_cell.angle_gamma   90.00
#
_symmetry.space_group_name_H-M   'P 1'
#
loop_
_entity.id
_entity.type
_entity.pdbx_description
1 polymer ?
#
loop_
_entity_poly.entity_id
_entity_poly.type
_entity_poly.pdbx_seq_one_letter_code
_entity_poly.pdbx_strand_id
1 'polypeptide(L)' 'MGTWIDIERFKGVERTNYPLALNVDDEGLDFTFTLTCPVDI' A
#
# COMPACT_ATOMS: atom_id res chain seq x y z
N MET A 1 18.31 -13.91 2.45
CA MET A 1 18.19 -12.91 3.55
C MET A 1 17.39 -11.76 2.99
N GLY A 2 16.09 -11.69 3.29
CA GLY A 2 15.22 -10.63 2.77
C GLY A 2 15.38 -9.38 3.62
N THR A 3 15.82 -8.29 3.02
CA THR A 3 15.87 -6.97 3.65
C THR A 3 14.44 -6.54 3.90
N TRP A 4 14.00 -6.58 5.15
CA TRP A 4 12.78 -5.91 5.54
C TRP A 4 12.98 -4.42 5.25
N ILE A 5 12.17 -3.85 4.36
CA ILE A 5 12.16 -2.42 4.11
C ILE A 5 11.48 -1.80 5.33
N ASP A 6 12.21 -0.94 6.04
CA ASP A 6 11.67 -0.28 7.22
C ASP A 6 10.52 0.65 6.80
N ILE A 7 9.40 0.58 7.52
CA ILE A 7 8.22 1.42 7.25
C ILE A 7 8.31 2.61 8.21
N GLU A 8 8.93 3.70 7.75
CA GLU A 8 8.98 4.95 8.50
C GLU A 8 7.57 5.57 8.61
N ARG A 9 7.03 5.59 9.83
CA ARG A 9 5.76 6.26 10.13
C ARG A 9 6.00 7.75 10.36
N PHE A 10 5.75 8.56 9.34
CA PHE A 10 5.89 10.02 9.44
C PHE A 10 4.79 10.71 10.27
N LYS A 11 3.55 10.22 10.21
CA LYS A 11 2.40 10.67 11.01
C LYS A 11 1.38 9.54 11.14
N GLY A 12 0.93 9.25 12.36
CA GLY A 12 -0.10 8.24 12.62
C GLY A 12 -0.99 8.70 13.76
N VAL A 13 -2.27 8.92 13.47
CA VAL A 13 -3.31 8.99 14.50
C VAL A 13 -3.83 7.57 14.69
N GLU A 14 -4.17 7.15 15.91
CA GLU A 14 -4.87 5.87 16.12
C GLU A 14 -6.23 5.93 15.42
N ARG A 15 -6.25 5.45 14.18
CA ARG A 15 -7.44 5.19 13.39
C ARG A 15 -7.35 3.77 12.88
N THR A 16 -8.41 3.02 13.03
CA THR A 16 -8.51 1.64 12.53
C THR A 16 -9.02 1.57 11.09
N ASN A 17 -9.38 2.72 10.49
CA ASN A 17 -9.91 2.82 9.13
C ASN A 17 -9.01 3.70 8.24
N TYR A 18 -8.05 3.08 7.59
CA TYR A 18 -7.31 3.69 6.48
C TYR A 18 -7.92 3.18 5.17
N PRO A 19 -8.56 4.04 4.37
CA PRO A 19 -8.99 3.61 3.05
C PRO A 19 -7.74 3.35 2.22
N LEU A 20 -7.44 2.08 1.99
CA LEU A 20 -6.35 1.65 1.13
C LEU A 20 -6.97 0.81 0.02
N ALA A 21 -6.58 1.10 -1.22
CA ALA A 21 -6.91 0.29 -2.38
C ALA A 21 -5.66 -0.45 -2.86
N LEU A 22 -5.81 -1.74 -3.13
CA LEU A 22 -4.79 -2.59 -3.76
C LEU A 22 -5.23 -2.88 -5.19
N ASN A 23 -4.48 -2.36 -6.15
CA ASN A 23 -4.68 -2.67 -7.56
C ASN A 23 -3.74 -3.80 -7.96
N VAL A 24 -4.29 -4.79 -8.67
CA VAL A 24 -3.55 -5.91 -9.25
C VAL A 24 -3.68 -5.78 -10.75
N ASP A 25 -2.55 -5.63 -11.44
CA ASP A 25 -2.47 -5.69 -12.89
C ASP A 25 -1.93 -7.07 -13.28
N ASP A 26 -2.76 -7.82 -14.01
CA ASP A 26 -2.52 -9.20 -14.46
C ASP A 26 -2.44 -9.32 -16.00
N GLU A 27 -2.35 -8.21 -16.74
CA GLU A 27 -2.36 -8.20 -18.21
C GLU A 27 -1.02 -8.66 -18.85
N GLY A 28 -0.01 -9.03 -18.04
CA GLY A 28 1.35 -9.37 -18.48
C GLY A 28 1.81 -10.81 -18.18
N LEU A 29 3.13 -11.02 -18.20
CA LEU A 29 3.77 -12.28 -17.80
C LEU A 29 3.86 -12.46 -16.28
N ASP A 30 3.70 -11.37 -15.53
CA ASP A 30 3.81 -11.29 -14.07
C ASP A 30 2.72 -10.36 -13.50
N PHE A 31 2.53 -10.41 -12.18
CA PHE A 31 1.60 -9.52 -11.46
C PHE A 31 2.29 -8.24 -11.00
N THR A 32 1.63 -7.10 -11.21
CA THR A 32 2.03 -5.82 -10.61
C THR A 32 1.05 -5.44 -9.50
N PHE A 33 1.58 -5.08 -8.33
CA PHE A 33 0.79 -4.65 -7.17
C PHE A 33 1.01 -3.17 -6.89
N THR A 34 -0.07 -2.39 -6.86
CA THR A 34 -0.03 -0.96 -6.50
C THR A 34 -0.93 -0.68 -5.30
N LEU A 35 -0.35 -0.11 -4.25
CA LEU A 35 -1.09 0.41 -3.10
C LEU A 35 -1.38 1.89 -3.31
N THR A 36 -2.64 2.29 -3.19
CA THR A 36 -3.07 3.69 -3.25
C THR A 36 -3.88 4.06 -2.01
N CYS A 37 -3.64 5.26 -1.49
CA CYS A 37 -4.55 5.93 -0.59
C CYS A 37 -5.39 6.92 -1.41
N PRO A 38 -6.73 6.79 -1.44
CA PRO A 38 -7.56 7.84 -2.01
C PRO A 38 -7.37 9.10 -1.16
N VAL A 39 -7.17 10.23 -1.84
CA VAL A 39 -6.78 11.50 -1.20
C VAL A 39 -7.88 12.08 -0.31
N ASP A 40 -9.14 11.65 -0.45
CA ASP A 40 -10.26 12.16 0.34
C ASP A 40 -11.35 11.08 0.60
N ILE A 41 -11.77 10.93 1.86
CA ILE A 41 -13.09 10.41 2.29
C ILE A 41 -13.74 11.50 3.14
#